data_AF-A0A4R2LG02-F1
#
_entry.id   AF-A0A4R2LG02-F1
#
_cell.length_a   1.000
_cell.length_b   1.000
_cell.length_c   1.000
_cell.angle_alpha   90.00
_cell.angle_beta   90.00
_cell.angle_gamma   90.00
#
_symmetry.space_group_name_H-M   'P 1'
#
loop_
_entity.id
_entity.type
_entity.pdbx_description
1 polymer ?
#
loop_
_entity_poly.entity_id
_entity_poly.type
_entity_poly.pdbx_seq_one_letter_code
_entity_poly.pdbx_strand_id
1 'polypeptide(L)'
;MDYHFKGLGMAKKLAVRTGEIKFLPKGEKGTKGAQMRSREWAPGVSYLEGKDSERYYDIVLYNKRLYLCMRSHVSSSVTPQEDVANNGGNWALAQDWAFIATKLLLAERIKAEQIDTANLVARVLKTAFDGPRVEIAGSMMQFFGNVAANIRFGVNEAGYAVLEYYDNDGRKLYDLGPNGITQIPVSAEYWATARYKKLSTDSLPGTSDIERLFQRKEYKQVAYSDGTDYFKFYSKMVGPSYEYPDKHQKVFVSKNITANYIPNGWYVDTPSSDSPNAQELMQVMVGDTGRRLTSSDIPDLSPYNEAVYDYGTIYCRQIMQFAGGGVVDTVTAYWNG
;
A
#
# COMPACT_ATOMS: atom_id res chain seq x y z
N MET A 1 2.87 53.35 -58.40
CA MET A 1 3.60 52.97 -59.62
C MET A 1 5.03 52.64 -59.21
N ASP A 2 5.50 51.51 -59.70
CA ASP A 2 6.59 50.70 -59.15
C ASP A 2 7.93 51.40 -58.94
N TYR A 3 8.50 51.21 -57.74
CA TYR A 3 9.92 51.43 -57.46
C TYR A 3 10.57 50.07 -57.19
N HIS A 4 11.33 49.56 -58.16
CA HIS A 4 12.23 48.43 -57.95
C HIS A 4 13.59 48.93 -57.43
N PHE A 5 13.80 48.81 -56.12
CA PHE A 5 15.11 48.87 -55.48
C PHE A 5 15.90 47.59 -55.81
N LYS A 6 17.14 47.73 -56.31
CA LYS A 6 18.18 46.68 -56.25
C LYS A 6 19.17 47.09 -55.17
N GLY A 7 19.28 46.23 -54.15
CA GLY A 7 19.87 46.54 -52.85
C GLY A 7 21.38 46.81 -52.81
N LEU A 8 21.73 47.63 -51.82
CA LEU A 8 23.04 47.80 -51.19
C LEU A 8 23.56 46.48 -50.58
N GLY A 9 24.89 46.35 -50.46
CA GLY A 9 25.52 45.41 -49.52
C GLY A 9 27.04 45.53 -49.46
N MET A 10 27.56 46.15 -48.40
CA MET A 10 28.99 46.21 -48.04
C MET A 10 29.63 44.81 -47.93
N ALA A 11 30.89 44.67 -48.33
CA ALA A 11 31.75 43.57 -47.88
C ALA A 11 33.07 44.10 -47.29
N LYS A 12 33.23 43.77 -46.01
CA LYS A 12 34.30 44.11 -45.07
C LYS A 12 35.62 43.41 -45.49
N LYS A 13 36.76 44.10 -45.39
CA LYS A 13 38.10 43.56 -45.67
C LYS A 13 38.39 42.27 -44.88
N LEU A 14 38.81 41.22 -45.58
CA LEU A 14 39.39 40.00 -45.01
C LEU A 14 40.92 40.12 -45.04
N ALA A 15 41.56 39.97 -43.88
CA ALA A 15 43.01 39.88 -43.76
C ALA A 15 43.47 38.47 -44.19
N VAL A 16 44.45 38.40 -45.10
CA VAL A 16 45.11 37.14 -45.48
C VAL A 16 46.32 36.94 -44.56
N ARG A 17 46.31 35.87 -43.78
CA ARG A 17 47.45 35.41 -42.99
C ARG A 17 48.15 34.30 -43.77
N THR A 18 49.26 34.61 -44.43
CA THR A 18 50.13 33.60 -45.05
C THR A 18 50.90 32.87 -43.95
N GLY A 19 50.55 31.60 -43.70
CA GLY A 19 51.33 30.69 -42.87
C GLY A 19 52.08 29.69 -43.76
N GLU A 20 53.39 29.58 -43.59
CA GLU A 20 54.16 28.46 -44.15
C GLU A 20 53.77 27.16 -43.43
N ILE A 21 53.30 26.16 -44.18
CA ILE A 21 53.12 24.79 -43.68
C ILE A 21 54.43 24.05 -43.94
N LYS A 22 55.25 23.88 -42.90
CA LYS A 22 56.40 22.97 -42.95
C LYS A 22 55.90 21.56 -42.68
N PHE A 23 55.73 20.75 -43.73
CA PHE A 23 55.45 19.33 -43.58
C PHE A 23 56.67 18.64 -42.97
N LEU A 24 56.57 18.22 -41.72
CA LEU A 24 57.51 17.24 -41.16
C LEU A 24 57.23 15.89 -41.82
N PRO A 25 58.24 15.16 -42.32
CA PRO A 25 58.03 13.80 -42.78
C PRO A 25 57.41 13.00 -41.64
N LYS A 26 56.33 12.28 -41.95
CA LYS A 26 55.70 11.34 -41.02
C LYS A 26 56.77 10.34 -40.59
N GLY A 27 57.23 10.44 -39.35
CA GLY A 27 58.09 9.42 -38.77
C GLY A 27 57.41 8.06 -38.89
N GLU A 28 58.18 7.00 -39.10
CA GLU A 28 57.64 5.64 -39.20
C GLU A 28 56.71 5.38 -38.02
N LYS A 29 55.48 4.93 -38.32
CA LYS A 29 54.55 4.48 -37.31
C LYS A 29 55.19 3.25 -36.66
N GLY A 30 55.62 3.38 -35.40
CA GLY A 30 56.15 2.24 -34.64
C GLY A 30 55.23 1.02 -34.78
N THR A 31 55.83 -0.18 -34.84
CA THR A 31 55.08 -1.44 -34.90
C THR A 31 54.06 -1.47 -33.77
N LYS A 32 52.80 -1.79 -34.07
CA LYS A 32 51.82 -2.08 -33.02
C LYS A 32 52.32 -3.36 -32.34
N GLY A 33 52.78 -3.24 -31.08
CA GLY A 33 53.21 -4.40 -30.30
C GLY A 33 52.10 -5.46 -30.15
N ALA A 34 52.46 -6.62 -29.62
CA ALA A 34 51.55 -7.75 -29.43
C ALA A 34 50.26 -7.34 -28.68
N GLN A 35 49.12 -7.89 -29.07
CA GLN A 35 47.82 -7.64 -28.44
C GLN A 35 47.62 -8.54 -27.22
N MET A 36 47.00 -8.02 -26.16
CA MET A 36 46.68 -8.83 -25.00
C MET A 36 45.65 -9.92 -25.34
N ARG A 37 45.89 -11.16 -24.89
CA ARG A 37 44.90 -12.24 -24.91
C ARG A 37 44.84 -12.91 -23.54
N SER A 38 43.64 -12.90 -22.92
CA SER A 38 43.40 -13.59 -21.66
C SER A 38 42.79 -14.97 -21.91
N ARG A 39 43.28 -16.00 -21.19
CA ARG A 39 42.82 -17.40 -21.30
C ARG A 39 42.84 -18.09 -19.94
N GLU A 40 42.12 -19.19 -19.79
CA GLU A 40 42.34 -20.11 -18.67
C GLU A 40 43.60 -20.94 -18.91
N TRP A 41 44.36 -21.23 -17.85
CA TRP A 41 45.53 -22.10 -17.98
C TRP A 41 45.10 -23.56 -18.16
N ALA A 42 45.68 -24.22 -19.15
CA ALA A 42 45.60 -25.65 -19.38
C ALA A 42 46.97 -26.21 -19.85
N PRO A 43 47.30 -27.48 -19.54
CA PRO A 43 48.49 -28.16 -20.06
C PRO A 43 48.36 -28.45 -21.56
N GLY A 44 49.49 -28.51 -22.26
CA GLY A 44 49.55 -28.78 -23.71
C GLY A 44 49.14 -27.60 -24.61
N VAL A 45 48.92 -26.41 -24.05
CA VAL A 45 48.50 -25.21 -24.77
C VAL A 45 49.70 -24.32 -25.07
N SER A 46 49.79 -23.81 -26.29
CA SER A 46 50.82 -22.82 -26.67
C SER A 46 50.46 -21.44 -26.12
N TYR A 47 51.35 -20.86 -25.32
CA TYR A 47 51.32 -19.50 -24.79
C TYR A 47 52.43 -18.65 -25.40
N LEU A 48 52.13 -17.37 -25.62
CA LEU A 48 52.98 -16.42 -26.32
C LEU A 48 53.39 -15.30 -25.37
N GLU A 49 54.67 -14.93 -25.39
CA GLU A 49 55.22 -13.83 -24.59
C GLU A 49 55.02 -12.45 -25.25
N GLY A 50 54.70 -12.41 -26.55
CA GLY A 50 54.48 -11.19 -27.31
C GLY A 50 55.71 -10.63 -28.00
N LYS A 51 56.67 -11.50 -28.41
CA LYS A 51 57.87 -11.09 -29.16
C LYS A 51 57.52 -10.58 -30.56
N ASP A 52 58.45 -9.85 -31.19
CA ASP A 52 58.30 -9.37 -32.56
C ASP A 52 57.90 -10.51 -33.50
N SER A 53 56.77 -10.35 -34.21
CA SER A 53 56.00 -11.33 -35.01
C SER A 53 54.85 -12.07 -34.32
N GLU A 54 54.77 -12.05 -32.99
CA GLU A 54 53.63 -12.62 -32.27
C GLU A 54 52.49 -11.62 -32.19
N ARG A 55 51.32 -12.01 -32.71
CA ARG A 55 50.12 -11.16 -32.66
C ARG A 55 49.63 -10.95 -31.23
N TYR A 56 49.91 -11.88 -30.32
CA TYR A 56 49.39 -11.87 -28.96
C TYR A 56 50.47 -12.06 -27.90
N TYR A 57 50.24 -11.49 -26.72
CA TYR A 57 50.87 -11.92 -25.48
C TYR A 57 49.79 -12.47 -24.54
N ASP A 58 50.10 -13.56 -23.86
CA ASP A 58 49.13 -14.31 -23.07
C ASP A 58 49.19 -13.99 -21.58
N ILE A 59 48.00 -13.84 -21.00
CA ILE A 59 47.79 -13.81 -19.55
C ILE A 59 46.82 -14.91 -19.16
N VAL A 60 47.15 -15.64 -18.10
CA VAL A 60 46.30 -16.71 -17.58
C VAL A 60 45.83 -16.46 -16.17
N LEU A 61 44.56 -16.81 -15.89
CA LEU A 61 44.03 -16.89 -14.54
C LEU A 61 44.23 -18.30 -13.99
N TYR A 62 44.95 -18.43 -12.89
CA TYR A 62 45.16 -19.71 -12.20
C TYR A 62 45.16 -19.50 -10.68
N ASN A 63 44.41 -20.30 -9.93
CA ASN A 63 44.27 -20.17 -8.47
C ASN A 63 44.02 -18.71 -7.99
N LYS A 64 43.10 -18.00 -8.66
CA LYS A 64 42.70 -16.60 -8.38
C LYS A 64 43.82 -15.55 -8.55
N ARG A 65 44.93 -15.91 -9.19
CA ARG A 65 46.04 -14.99 -9.54
C ARG A 65 46.23 -14.94 -11.04
N LEU A 66 46.65 -13.77 -11.54
CA LEU A 66 46.97 -13.58 -12.96
C LEU A 66 48.47 -13.78 -13.17
N TYR A 67 48.81 -14.52 -14.21
CA TYR A 67 50.18 -14.78 -14.61
C TYR A 67 50.40 -14.32 -16.05
N LEU A 68 51.46 -13.55 -16.26
CA LEU A 68 51.92 -13.12 -17.58
C LEU A 68 52.88 -14.18 -18.12
N CYS A 69 52.68 -14.59 -19.38
CA CYS A 69 53.63 -15.42 -20.08
C CYS A 69 54.90 -14.61 -20.39
N MET A 70 56.03 -15.04 -19.83
CA MET A 70 57.32 -14.37 -19.97
C MET A 70 58.20 -14.97 -21.07
N ARG A 71 57.83 -16.16 -21.56
CA ARG A 71 58.52 -16.88 -22.62
C ARG A 71 57.53 -17.70 -23.42
N SER A 72 57.55 -17.61 -24.75
CA SER A 72 56.66 -18.42 -25.59
C SER A 72 56.99 -19.90 -25.43
N HIS A 73 55.99 -20.70 -25.07
CA HIS A 73 56.15 -22.13 -24.78
C HIS A 73 54.84 -22.90 -24.96
N VAL A 74 54.94 -24.23 -25.08
CA VAL A 74 53.80 -25.13 -24.90
C VAL A 74 53.80 -25.57 -23.43
N SER A 75 52.70 -25.34 -22.71
CA SER A 75 52.61 -25.69 -21.30
C SER A 75 52.76 -27.20 -21.09
N SER A 76 53.48 -27.57 -20.03
CA SER A 76 53.59 -28.94 -19.54
C SER A 76 52.63 -29.14 -18.37
N SER A 77 52.88 -30.16 -17.54
CA SER A 77 52.19 -30.33 -16.26
C SER A 77 52.58 -29.27 -15.21
N VAL A 78 53.62 -28.47 -15.46
CA VAL A 78 54.04 -27.40 -14.54
C VAL A 78 53.09 -26.23 -14.65
N THR A 79 52.42 -25.92 -13.55
CA THR A 79 51.45 -24.82 -13.46
C THR A 79 52.16 -23.46 -13.39
N PRO A 80 51.49 -22.34 -13.74
CA PRO A 80 52.09 -21.01 -13.63
C PRO A 80 52.52 -20.66 -12.20
N GLN A 81 51.79 -21.17 -11.20
CA GLN A 81 52.14 -21.01 -9.79
C GLN A 81 53.44 -21.75 -9.44
N GLU A 82 53.61 -22.99 -9.90
CA GLU A 82 54.82 -23.78 -9.67
C GLU A 82 56.02 -23.23 -10.45
N ASP A 83 55.82 -22.76 -11.67
CA ASP A 83 56.89 -22.13 -12.47
C ASP A 83 57.41 -20.87 -11.77
N VAL A 84 56.53 -19.99 -11.27
CA VAL A 84 56.93 -18.82 -10.49
C VAL A 84 57.62 -19.21 -9.18
N ALA A 85 57.08 -20.20 -8.45
CA ALA A 85 57.64 -20.63 -7.16
C ALA A 85 59.05 -21.23 -7.32
N ASN A 86 59.33 -21.87 -8.45
CA ASN A 86 60.61 -22.53 -8.75
C ASN A 86 61.53 -21.71 -9.66
N ASN A 87 61.23 -20.43 -9.93
CA ASN A 87 61.99 -19.59 -10.87
C ASN A 87 62.16 -20.21 -12.28
N GLY A 88 61.13 -20.89 -12.79
CA GLY A 88 61.12 -21.56 -14.09
C GLY A 88 61.18 -20.61 -15.30
N GLY A 89 60.78 -19.35 -15.11
CA GLY A 89 60.99 -18.26 -16.08
C GLY A 89 60.04 -18.25 -17.27
N ASN A 90 59.02 -19.12 -17.29
CA ASN A 90 57.97 -19.10 -18.31
C ASN A 90 56.79 -18.20 -17.90
N TRP A 91 56.60 -18.00 -16.60
CA TRP A 91 55.52 -17.21 -16.01
C TRP A 91 56.05 -16.18 -15.02
N ALA A 92 55.36 -15.03 -14.93
CA ALA A 92 55.52 -14.07 -13.85
C ALA A 92 54.15 -13.69 -13.27
N LEU A 93 54.10 -13.35 -11.98
CA LEU A 93 52.91 -12.76 -11.38
C LEU A 93 52.65 -11.40 -12.05
N ALA A 94 51.48 -11.27 -12.69
CA ALA A 94 51.06 -10.00 -13.25
C ALA A 94 50.67 -9.07 -12.09
N GLN A 95 51.48 -8.04 -11.82
CA GLN A 95 51.21 -7.07 -10.74
C GLN A 95 49.87 -6.35 -10.96
N ASP A 96 49.20 -6.03 -9.84
CA ASP A 96 47.77 -5.67 -9.74
C ASP A 96 47.29 -4.49 -10.60
N TRP A 97 48.18 -3.66 -11.17
CA TRP A 97 47.83 -2.39 -11.79
C TRP A 97 47.30 -2.50 -13.23
N ALA A 98 47.63 -3.56 -13.96
CA ALA A 98 47.26 -3.70 -15.38
C ALA A 98 45.86 -4.31 -15.63
N PHE A 99 45.18 -4.82 -14.58
CA PHE A 99 43.97 -5.66 -14.74
C PHE A 99 42.79 -5.25 -13.86
N ILE A 100 42.84 -4.09 -13.19
CA ILE A 100 41.77 -3.59 -12.31
C ILE A 100 40.43 -3.49 -13.07
N ALA A 101 40.46 -3.14 -14.36
CA ALA A 101 39.25 -3.05 -15.20
C ALA A 101 38.58 -4.42 -15.43
N THR A 102 39.35 -5.51 -15.57
CA THR A 102 38.78 -6.85 -15.87
C THR A 102 38.09 -7.51 -14.67
N LYS A 103 38.53 -7.25 -13.43
CA LYS A 103 37.87 -7.82 -12.24
C LYS A 103 36.44 -7.28 -12.04
N LEU A 104 36.19 -6.02 -12.40
CA LEU A 104 34.85 -5.43 -12.34
C LEU A 104 33.94 -5.91 -13.49
N LEU A 105 34.51 -6.24 -14.65
CA LEU A 105 33.75 -6.66 -15.83
C LEU A 105 33.37 -8.16 -15.84
N LEU A 106 34.11 -9.00 -15.10
CA LEU A 106 33.96 -10.47 -15.07
C LEU A 106 33.38 -11.03 -13.75
N ALA A 107 32.99 -10.18 -12.81
CA ALA A 107 32.46 -10.65 -11.52
C ALA A 107 31.01 -11.16 -11.67
N GLU A 108 30.77 -12.46 -11.43
CA GLU A 108 29.42 -13.04 -11.34
C GLU A 108 28.55 -12.35 -10.26
N ARG A 109 29.19 -11.80 -9.22
CA ARG A 109 28.58 -11.02 -8.14
C ARG A 109 29.51 -9.91 -7.69
N ILE A 110 28.96 -8.70 -7.52
CA ILE A 110 29.65 -7.53 -6.94
C ILE A 110 29.09 -7.33 -5.52
N LYS A 111 29.94 -7.24 -4.50
CA LYS A 111 29.50 -6.94 -3.13
C LYS A 111 29.11 -5.47 -3.00
N ALA A 112 28.21 -5.16 -2.07
CA ALA A 112 27.76 -3.78 -1.84
C ALA A 112 28.92 -2.81 -1.53
N GLU A 113 29.92 -3.23 -0.75
CA GLU A 113 31.13 -2.47 -0.42
C GLU A 113 32.02 -2.12 -1.63
N GLN A 114 31.80 -2.77 -2.77
CA GLN A 114 32.56 -2.55 -4.01
C GLN A 114 31.84 -1.61 -4.98
N ILE A 115 30.63 -1.15 -4.64
CA ILE A 115 29.83 -0.25 -5.47
C ILE A 115 29.95 1.16 -4.91
N ASP A 116 30.54 2.06 -5.70
CA ASP A 116 30.39 3.49 -5.45
C ASP A 116 28.95 3.91 -5.80
N THR A 117 28.20 4.31 -4.78
CA THR A 117 26.77 4.62 -4.89
C THR A 117 26.49 6.11 -5.01
N ALA A 118 27.51 6.97 -4.97
CA ALA A 118 27.31 8.42 -4.88
C ALA A 118 26.49 9.00 -6.05
N ASN A 119 26.62 8.41 -7.25
CA ASN A 119 25.90 8.83 -8.45
C ASN A 119 25.26 7.64 -9.20
N LEU A 120 24.88 6.58 -8.47
CA LEU A 120 24.26 5.41 -9.09
C LEU A 120 22.87 5.76 -9.61
N VAL A 121 22.70 5.70 -10.94
CA VAL A 121 21.38 5.81 -11.60
C VAL A 121 20.97 4.43 -12.10
N ALA A 122 19.95 3.87 -11.47
CA ALA A 122 19.38 2.58 -11.87
C ALA A 122 18.10 2.79 -12.68
N ARG A 123 17.99 2.08 -13.82
CA ARG A 123 16.74 2.06 -14.60
C ARG A 123 15.64 1.28 -13.87
N VAL A 124 16.02 0.19 -13.21
CA VAL A 124 15.13 -0.70 -12.45
C VAL A 124 15.88 -1.23 -11.23
N LEU A 125 15.22 -1.25 -10.08
CA LEU A 125 15.67 -1.95 -8.88
C LEU A 125 14.62 -3.01 -8.51
N LYS A 126 15.06 -4.26 -8.30
CA LYS A 126 14.19 -5.37 -7.85
C LYS A 126 14.84 -6.10 -6.69
N THR A 127 14.06 -6.49 -5.68
CA THR A 127 14.54 -7.34 -4.59
C THR A 127 14.47 -8.84 -4.91
N ALA A 128 13.64 -9.23 -5.88
CA ALA A 128 13.54 -10.59 -6.41
C ALA A 128 13.03 -10.56 -7.85
N PHE A 129 13.19 -11.66 -8.59
CA PHE A 129 12.66 -11.76 -9.96
C PHE A 129 11.15 -11.98 -9.99
N ASP A 130 10.64 -12.81 -9.08
CA ASP A 130 9.23 -13.22 -8.99
C ASP A 130 8.75 -13.27 -7.54
N GLY A 131 7.43 -13.43 -7.37
CA GLY A 131 6.79 -13.49 -6.06
C GLY A 131 6.84 -12.15 -5.31
N PRO A 132 6.74 -12.19 -3.96
CA PRO A 132 6.76 -11.00 -3.13
C PRO A 132 8.07 -10.23 -3.29
N ARG A 133 7.96 -8.98 -3.74
CA ARG A 133 9.14 -8.14 -4.04
C ARG A 133 8.82 -6.66 -4.01
N VAL A 134 9.86 -5.85 -3.91
CA VAL A 134 9.81 -4.42 -4.19
C VAL A 134 10.44 -4.18 -5.55
N GLU A 135 9.78 -3.36 -6.35
CA GLU A 135 10.24 -2.99 -7.68
C GLU A 135 10.14 -1.46 -7.86
N ILE A 136 11.25 -0.83 -8.23
CA ILE A 136 11.35 0.60 -8.50
C ILE A 136 11.74 0.76 -9.96
N ALA A 137 10.90 1.42 -10.75
CA ALA A 137 11.15 1.68 -12.15
C ALA A 137 10.57 3.04 -12.56
N GLY A 138 11.35 3.83 -13.28
CA GLY A 138 10.96 5.20 -13.65
C GLY A 138 10.62 6.02 -12.40
N SER A 139 9.40 6.55 -12.36
CA SER A 139 8.88 7.36 -11.24
C SER A 139 7.98 6.60 -10.27
N MET A 140 7.95 5.26 -10.33
CA MET A 140 7.04 4.43 -9.54
C MET A 140 7.80 3.39 -8.69
N MET A 141 7.40 3.26 -7.43
CA MET A 141 7.74 2.14 -6.57
C MET A 141 6.51 1.26 -6.34
N GLN A 142 6.70 -0.05 -6.42
CA GLN A 142 5.64 -1.04 -6.33
C GLN A 142 6.00 -2.15 -5.35
N PHE A 143 5.05 -2.54 -4.51
CA PHE A 143 5.15 -3.67 -3.60
C PHE A 143 4.27 -4.79 -4.12
N PHE A 144 4.89 -5.88 -4.55
CA PHE A 144 4.24 -7.06 -5.08
C PHE A 144 3.96 -8.09 -3.99
N GLY A 145 2.76 -8.64 -4.02
CA GLY A 145 2.44 -9.92 -3.41
C GLY A 145 2.75 -11.08 -4.38
N ASN A 146 2.05 -12.21 -4.23
CA ASN A 146 2.29 -13.37 -5.08
C ASN A 146 1.74 -13.21 -6.52
N VAL A 147 0.69 -12.41 -6.70
CA VAL A 147 -0.05 -12.31 -7.98
C VAL A 147 0.15 -10.94 -8.63
N ALA A 148 -0.04 -9.85 -7.88
CA ALA A 148 0.02 -8.49 -8.39
C ALA A 148 0.67 -7.52 -7.37
N ALA A 149 0.90 -6.27 -7.81
CA ALA A 149 1.28 -5.18 -6.92
C ALA A 149 0.11 -4.83 -5.99
N ASN A 150 0.30 -4.94 -4.68
CA ASN A 150 -0.69 -4.53 -3.69
C ASN A 150 -0.60 -3.04 -3.35
N ILE A 151 0.58 -2.44 -3.52
CA ILE A 151 0.81 -1.01 -3.26
C ILE A 151 1.63 -0.41 -4.40
N ARG A 152 1.22 0.77 -4.87
CA ARG A 152 1.99 1.59 -5.81
C ARG A 152 2.09 3.02 -5.31
N PHE A 153 3.28 3.58 -5.28
CA PHE A 153 3.46 4.99 -4.92
C PHE A 153 4.51 5.66 -5.82
N GLY A 154 4.26 6.92 -6.15
CA GLY A 154 5.13 7.68 -7.02
C GLY A 154 4.32 8.60 -7.94
N VAL A 155 4.85 8.84 -9.13
CA VAL A 155 4.20 9.66 -10.16
C VAL A 155 3.74 8.75 -11.29
N ASN A 156 2.44 8.76 -11.59
CA ASN A 156 1.87 7.96 -12.66
C ASN A 156 2.18 8.55 -14.06
N GLU A 157 1.78 7.84 -15.12
CA GLU A 157 2.05 8.25 -16.50
C GLU A 157 1.42 9.61 -16.88
N ALA A 158 0.38 10.03 -16.16
CA ALA A 158 -0.27 11.33 -16.34
C ALA A 158 0.40 12.47 -15.53
N GLY A 159 1.49 12.18 -14.81
CA GLY A 159 2.23 13.18 -14.03
C GLY A 159 1.65 13.47 -12.64
N TYR A 160 0.67 12.70 -12.18
CA TYR A 160 0.08 12.87 -10.86
C TYR A 160 0.77 12.01 -9.80
N ALA A 161 0.96 12.58 -8.61
CA ALA A 161 1.34 11.81 -7.44
C ALA A 161 0.21 10.86 -7.04
N VAL A 162 0.54 9.61 -6.78
CA VAL A 162 -0.43 8.56 -6.40
C VAL A 162 0.06 7.74 -5.22
N LEU A 163 -0.89 7.19 -4.47
CA LEU A 163 -0.66 6.16 -3.46
C LEU A 163 -1.81 5.16 -3.53
N GLU A 164 -1.63 4.14 -4.35
CA GLU A 164 -2.70 3.22 -4.74
C GLU A 164 -2.57 1.89 -3.99
N TYR A 165 -3.71 1.38 -3.53
CA TYR A 165 -3.84 0.07 -2.90
C TYR A 165 -4.68 -0.86 -3.78
N TYR A 166 -4.29 -2.13 -3.83
CA TYR A 166 -4.92 -3.16 -4.64
C TYR A 166 -5.15 -4.44 -3.83
N ASP A 167 -6.20 -5.18 -4.17
CA ASP A 167 -6.46 -6.52 -3.63
C ASP A 167 -5.42 -7.54 -4.15
N ASN A 168 -5.51 -8.79 -3.67
CA ASN A 168 -4.60 -9.86 -4.08
C ASN A 168 -4.76 -10.30 -5.53
N ASP A 169 -5.85 -9.92 -6.21
CA ASP A 169 -6.10 -10.22 -7.62
C ASP A 169 -5.69 -9.05 -8.53
N GLY A 170 -5.17 -7.96 -7.96
CA GLY A 170 -4.72 -6.77 -8.68
C GLY A 170 -5.82 -5.76 -9.01
N ARG A 171 -7.00 -5.84 -8.37
CA ARG A 171 -8.05 -4.83 -8.51
C ARG A 171 -7.80 -3.66 -7.55
N LYS A 172 -7.93 -2.43 -8.06
CA LYS A 172 -7.71 -1.21 -7.27
C LYS A 172 -8.79 -1.09 -6.19
N LEU A 173 -8.36 -0.88 -4.94
CA LEU A 173 -9.23 -0.66 -3.79
C LEU A 173 -9.43 0.83 -3.54
N TYR A 174 -8.34 1.59 -3.40
CA TYR A 174 -8.38 3.04 -3.17
C TYR A 174 -7.08 3.71 -3.62
N ASP A 175 -7.17 4.98 -4.01
CA ASP A 175 -6.05 5.87 -4.27
C ASP A 175 -6.03 6.96 -3.19
N LEU A 176 -4.94 7.06 -2.45
CA LEU A 176 -4.69 8.07 -1.43
C LEU A 176 -3.80 9.21 -1.95
N GLY A 177 -3.57 9.26 -3.26
CA GLY A 177 -2.99 10.43 -3.91
C GLY A 177 -3.89 11.68 -3.75
N PRO A 178 -3.36 12.88 -4.03
CA PRO A 178 -4.10 14.14 -3.85
C PRO A 178 -5.46 14.19 -4.55
N ASN A 179 -5.59 13.50 -5.69
CA ASN A 179 -6.86 13.38 -6.41
C ASN A 179 -7.73 12.23 -5.86
N GLY A 180 -7.12 11.10 -5.50
CA GLY A 180 -7.82 9.93 -4.97
C GLY A 180 -8.51 10.19 -3.62
N ILE A 181 -7.87 10.95 -2.72
CA ILE A 181 -8.45 11.31 -1.41
C ILE A 181 -9.75 12.10 -1.53
N THR A 182 -9.95 12.84 -2.63
CA THR A 182 -11.19 13.61 -2.88
C THR A 182 -12.36 12.75 -3.35
N GLN A 183 -12.11 11.51 -3.78
CA GLN A 183 -13.11 10.59 -4.31
C GLN A 183 -13.54 9.54 -3.27
N ILE A 184 -12.90 9.50 -2.11
CA ILE A 184 -13.29 8.60 -1.03
C ILE A 184 -14.58 9.17 -0.42
N PRO A 185 -15.69 8.40 -0.37
CA PRO A 185 -16.91 8.88 0.26
C PRO A 185 -16.65 9.20 1.74
N VAL A 186 -17.05 10.39 2.15
CA VAL A 186 -16.93 10.89 3.52
C VAL A 186 -18.30 11.27 4.03
N SER A 187 -18.70 10.76 5.20
CA SER A 187 -19.83 11.30 5.94
C SER A 187 -19.34 12.43 6.86
N ALA A 188 -20.09 13.53 6.93
CA ALA A 188 -19.82 14.55 7.93
C ALA A 188 -20.15 14.03 9.33
N GLU A 189 -19.42 14.49 10.34
CA GLU A 189 -19.83 14.30 11.72
C GLU A 189 -21.08 15.15 12.00
N TYR A 190 -22.02 14.60 12.77
CA TYR A 190 -23.18 15.35 13.21
C TYR A 190 -23.76 14.80 14.51
N TRP A 191 -24.58 15.63 15.15
CA TRP A 191 -25.31 15.28 16.37
C TRP A 191 -26.80 15.22 16.09
N ALA A 192 -27.46 14.14 16.52
CA ALA A 192 -28.90 14.07 16.61
C ALA A 192 -29.35 14.04 18.08
N THR A 193 -30.51 14.64 18.36
CA THR A 193 -31.16 14.48 19.66
C THR A 193 -32.05 13.25 19.60
N ALA A 194 -32.01 12.43 20.65
CA ALA A 194 -32.92 11.32 20.85
C ALA A 194 -33.47 11.40 22.27
N ARG A 195 -34.77 11.15 22.44
CA ARG A 195 -35.44 11.28 23.71
C ARG A 195 -35.83 9.91 24.23
N TYR A 196 -35.37 9.58 25.43
CA TYR A 196 -35.51 8.25 26.01
C TYR A 196 -36.04 8.30 27.43
N LYS A 197 -36.95 7.38 27.76
CA LYS A 197 -37.35 7.08 29.13
C LYS A 197 -36.55 5.87 29.62
N LYS A 198 -35.83 6.01 30.74
CA LYS A 198 -35.17 4.88 31.41
C LYS A 198 -36.26 4.04 32.08
N LEU A 199 -36.32 2.76 31.76
CA LEU A 199 -37.27 1.83 32.37
C LEU A 199 -36.62 1.01 33.50
N SER A 200 -35.33 0.70 33.40
CA SER A 200 -34.62 -0.04 34.44
C SER A 200 -34.44 0.81 35.71
N THR A 201 -34.81 0.27 36.87
CA THR A 201 -34.51 0.89 38.18
C THR A 201 -33.10 0.52 38.62
N ASP A 202 -32.29 1.50 39.02
CA ASP A 202 -30.91 1.32 39.52
C ASP A 202 -30.92 0.66 40.91
N SER A 203 -31.38 -0.58 41.03
CA SER A 203 -31.30 -1.45 42.21
C SER A 203 -32.08 -2.73 41.93
N LEU A 204 -31.41 -3.89 41.84
CA LEU A 204 -31.76 -5.15 42.53
C LEU A 204 -31.16 -6.37 41.81
N PRO A 205 -30.42 -7.26 42.50
CA PRO A 205 -30.01 -8.54 41.94
C PRO A 205 -31.20 -9.52 41.83
N GLY A 206 -31.14 -10.46 40.88
CA GLY A 206 -31.86 -11.74 40.99
C GLY A 206 -33.03 -12.03 40.04
N THR A 207 -33.34 -11.16 39.08
CA THR A 207 -34.17 -11.50 37.89
C THR A 207 -33.59 -10.71 36.73
N SER A 208 -33.48 -11.26 35.52
CA SER A 208 -33.04 -10.47 34.36
C SER A 208 -33.93 -9.23 34.26
N ASP A 209 -33.36 -8.03 34.38
CA ASP A 209 -34.08 -6.75 34.51
C ASP A 209 -35.23 -6.62 33.50
N ILE A 210 -35.03 -7.17 32.30
CA ILE A 210 -36.02 -7.22 31.22
C ILE A 210 -37.34 -7.88 31.62
N GLU A 211 -37.36 -8.98 32.37
CA GLU A 211 -38.60 -9.67 32.75
C GLU A 211 -39.49 -8.77 33.62
N ARG A 212 -38.87 -8.08 34.59
CA ARG A 212 -39.58 -7.12 35.45
C ARG A 212 -40.15 -5.94 34.66
N LEU A 213 -39.44 -5.49 33.62
CA LEU A 213 -39.93 -4.44 32.73
C LEU A 213 -41.20 -4.87 32.01
N PHE A 214 -41.20 -6.10 31.49
CA PHE A 214 -42.34 -6.70 30.82
C PHE A 214 -43.55 -6.88 31.75
N GLN A 215 -43.33 -7.28 33.00
CA GLN A 215 -44.38 -7.39 34.02
C GLN A 215 -45.00 -6.03 34.41
N ARG A 216 -44.19 -4.97 34.52
CA ARG A 216 -44.66 -3.63 34.91
C ARG A 216 -45.38 -2.88 33.78
N LYS A 217 -45.11 -3.23 32.52
CA LYS A 217 -45.77 -2.68 31.32
C LYS A 217 -45.60 -1.15 31.14
N GLU A 218 -44.61 -0.55 31.77
CA GLU A 218 -44.35 0.90 31.73
C GLU A 218 -44.09 1.42 30.31
N TYR A 219 -43.59 0.57 29.41
CA TYR A 219 -43.35 0.88 27.99
C TYR A 219 -44.62 1.18 27.19
N LYS A 220 -45.81 0.79 27.68
CA LYS A 220 -47.08 1.01 26.97
C LYS A 220 -47.60 2.45 27.11
N GLN A 221 -47.25 3.12 28.20
CA GLN A 221 -47.77 4.45 28.54
C GLN A 221 -46.59 5.42 28.72
N VAL A 222 -45.81 5.58 27.66
CA VAL A 222 -44.70 6.54 27.62
C VAL A 222 -45.17 7.79 26.89
N ALA A 223 -45.22 8.90 27.61
CA ALA A 223 -45.47 10.22 27.04
C ALA A 223 -44.14 10.90 26.63
N TYR A 224 -44.21 11.95 25.83
CA TYR A 224 -43.02 12.75 25.50
C TYR A 224 -42.45 13.43 26.75
N SER A 225 -43.31 13.87 27.67
CA SER A 225 -42.93 14.42 28.97
C SER A 225 -42.10 13.48 29.85
N ASP A 226 -42.21 12.16 29.67
CA ASP A 226 -41.47 11.17 30.47
C ASP A 226 -39.99 11.03 30.06
N GLY A 227 -39.65 11.57 28.90
CA GLY A 227 -38.35 11.38 28.29
C GLY A 227 -37.27 12.32 28.81
N THR A 228 -36.03 11.88 28.71
CA THR A 228 -34.84 12.72 28.85
C THR A 228 -34.15 12.81 27.50
N ASP A 229 -33.69 14.01 27.13
CA ASP A 229 -32.91 14.20 25.91
C ASP A 229 -31.49 13.67 26.10
N TYR A 230 -31.08 12.83 25.14
CA TYR A 230 -29.73 12.37 24.96
C TYR A 230 -29.26 12.70 23.55
N PHE A 231 -27.95 12.62 23.34
CA PHE A 231 -27.34 13.10 22.11
C PHE A 231 -26.57 11.97 21.43
N LYS A 232 -27.07 11.58 20.26
CA LYS A 232 -26.44 10.59 19.39
C LYS A 232 -25.34 11.30 18.59
N PHE A 233 -24.11 10.85 18.77
CA PHE A 233 -22.96 11.29 17.97
C PHE A 233 -22.75 10.33 16.81
N TYR A 234 -22.75 10.87 15.60
CA TYR A 234 -22.36 10.16 14.39
C TYR A 234 -20.95 10.61 14.01
N SER A 235 -20.00 9.69 14.10
CA SER A 235 -18.61 9.96 13.77
C SER A 235 -18.42 10.15 12.27
N LYS A 236 -17.42 10.96 11.91
CA LYS A 236 -16.94 11.06 10.53
C LYS A 236 -16.45 9.69 10.06
N MET A 237 -16.99 9.21 8.93
CA MET A 237 -16.52 7.98 8.29
C MET A 237 -15.82 8.30 6.97
N VAL A 238 -14.83 7.49 6.61
CA VAL A 238 -14.07 7.59 5.37
C VAL A 238 -14.02 6.21 4.73
N GLY A 239 -14.56 6.07 3.51
CA GLY A 239 -14.55 4.82 2.74
C GLY A 239 -15.88 4.04 2.76
N PRO A 240 -15.90 2.80 2.25
CA PRO A 240 -17.13 2.03 2.00
C PRO A 240 -17.82 1.48 3.26
N SER A 241 -17.46 1.94 4.47
CA SER A 241 -18.12 1.56 5.73
C SER A 241 -19.54 2.13 5.89
N TYR A 242 -20.19 2.52 4.79
CA TYR A 242 -21.55 3.04 4.73
C TYR A 242 -22.61 1.99 5.09
N GLU A 243 -22.25 0.71 5.17
CA GLU A 243 -23.21 -0.39 5.38
C GLU A 243 -23.72 -0.57 6.83
N TYR A 244 -23.13 0.08 7.85
CA TYR A 244 -23.56 -0.10 9.26
C TYR A 244 -23.44 1.17 10.12
N PRO A 245 -24.17 2.26 9.82
CA PRO A 245 -24.14 3.49 10.61
C PRO A 245 -24.45 3.25 12.10
N ASP A 246 -25.31 2.27 12.40
CA ASP A 246 -25.74 1.95 13.77
C ASP A 246 -24.64 1.37 14.67
N LYS A 247 -23.54 0.85 14.10
CA LYS A 247 -22.42 0.28 14.87
C LYS A 247 -21.38 1.32 15.31
N HIS A 248 -21.51 2.56 14.87
CA HIS A 248 -20.56 3.65 15.15
C HIS A 248 -21.18 4.85 15.87
N GLN A 249 -22.45 4.75 16.26
CA GLN A 249 -23.11 5.75 17.09
C GLN A 249 -22.84 5.52 18.58
N LYS A 250 -22.60 6.62 19.30
CA LYS A 250 -22.58 6.65 20.76
C LYS A 250 -23.55 7.69 21.28
N VAL A 251 -24.19 7.39 22.40
CA VAL A 251 -25.23 8.24 23.01
C VAL A 251 -24.69 8.86 24.30
N PHE A 252 -24.78 10.18 24.40
CA PHE A 252 -24.20 11.01 25.46
C PHE A 252 -25.27 11.82 26.20
N VAL A 253 -24.96 12.24 27.43
CA VAL A 253 -25.83 13.14 28.22
C VAL A 253 -25.78 14.60 27.75
N SER A 254 -24.80 14.97 26.93
CA SER A 254 -24.69 16.30 26.31
C SER A 254 -24.03 16.21 24.93
N LYS A 255 -24.13 17.26 24.11
CA LYS A 255 -23.42 17.37 22.82
C LYS A 255 -21.91 17.62 22.99
N ASN A 256 -21.24 16.70 23.69
CA ASN A 256 -19.80 16.72 23.92
C ASN A 256 -19.29 15.27 23.99
N ILE A 257 -18.34 14.91 23.13
CA ILE A 257 -17.79 13.55 23.05
C ILE A 257 -17.01 13.13 24.31
N THR A 258 -16.61 14.08 25.16
CA THR A 258 -15.95 13.79 26.44
C THR A 258 -16.94 13.72 27.61
N ALA A 259 -18.24 13.94 27.36
CA ALA A 259 -19.26 13.83 28.39
C ALA A 259 -19.50 12.37 28.76
N ASN A 260 -20.21 12.17 29.87
CA ASN A 260 -20.68 10.85 30.24
C ASN A 260 -21.63 10.29 29.16
N TYR A 261 -21.56 8.99 28.95
CA TYR A 261 -22.55 8.28 28.15
C TYR A 261 -23.93 8.33 28.80
N ILE A 262 -24.98 8.06 28.02
CA ILE A 262 -26.26 7.66 28.58
C ILE A 262 -26.04 6.58 29.66
N PRO A 263 -26.63 6.72 30.86
CA PRO A 263 -26.41 5.74 31.92
C PRO A 263 -26.81 4.33 31.45
N ASN A 264 -26.06 3.32 31.89
CA ASN A 264 -26.40 1.94 31.54
C ASN A 264 -27.83 1.60 32.00
N GLY A 265 -28.54 0.80 31.22
CA GLY A 265 -29.91 0.40 31.56
C GLY A 265 -30.77 0.13 30.34
N TRP A 266 -32.04 -0.19 30.59
CA TRP A 266 -33.05 -0.39 29.56
C TRP A 266 -33.85 0.89 29.34
N TYR A 267 -34.03 1.25 28.08
CA TYR A 267 -34.66 2.47 27.66
C TYR A 267 -35.67 2.20 26.57
N VAL A 268 -36.61 3.11 26.46
CA VAL A 268 -37.57 3.16 25.36
C VAL A 268 -37.62 4.57 24.80
N ASP A 269 -37.80 4.68 23.50
CA ASP A 269 -38.02 5.95 22.83
C ASP A 269 -39.34 6.58 23.28
N THR A 270 -39.32 7.90 23.42
CA THR A 270 -40.53 8.66 23.66
C THR A 270 -41.10 9.14 22.32
N PRO A 271 -42.43 9.27 22.19
CA PRO A 271 -43.06 9.85 20.99
C PRO A 271 -42.49 11.23 20.67
N SER A 272 -42.60 11.71 19.43
CA SER A 272 -42.02 13.00 19.00
C SER A 272 -42.68 14.25 19.62
N SER A 273 -43.86 14.11 20.23
CA SER A 273 -44.57 15.18 20.97
C SER A 273 -45.58 14.62 21.96
N ASP A 274 -46.10 15.46 22.87
CA ASP A 274 -47.19 15.11 23.80
C ASP A 274 -48.58 15.04 23.12
N SER A 275 -48.63 15.12 21.79
CA SER A 275 -49.89 14.94 21.07
C SER A 275 -50.44 13.53 21.32
N PRO A 276 -51.75 13.38 21.63
CA PRO A 276 -52.36 12.06 21.78
C PRO A 276 -52.24 11.20 20.51
N ASN A 277 -52.01 11.82 19.35
CA ASN A 277 -51.81 11.15 18.07
C ASN A 277 -50.33 10.85 17.75
N ALA A 278 -49.39 11.29 18.59
CA ALA A 278 -47.96 11.10 18.35
C ALA A 278 -47.41 9.81 18.95
N GLN A 279 -48.26 8.90 19.46
CA GLN A 279 -47.82 7.57 19.83
C GLN A 279 -47.37 6.83 18.56
N GLU A 280 -46.08 6.97 18.24
CA GLU A 280 -45.35 6.27 17.18
C GLU A 280 -45.21 4.79 17.55
N LEU A 281 -46.34 4.11 17.74
CA LEU A 281 -46.40 2.68 17.92
C LEU A 281 -46.37 2.03 16.56
N MET A 282 -45.42 1.10 16.39
CA MET A 282 -45.40 0.25 15.21
C MET A 282 -46.62 -0.67 15.26
N GLN A 283 -47.34 -0.79 14.15
CA GLN A 283 -48.53 -1.63 14.03
C GLN A 283 -48.23 -2.87 13.21
N VAL A 284 -48.63 -4.04 13.71
CA VAL A 284 -48.57 -5.29 12.97
C VAL A 284 -50.00 -5.72 12.62
N MET A 285 -50.28 -5.89 11.32
CA MET A 285 -51.54 -6.43 10.82
C MET A 285 -51.46 -7.96 10.80
N VAL A 286 -52.41 -8.65 11.43
CA VAL A 286 -52.49 -10.11 11.44
C VAL A 286 -53.96 -10.51 11.16
N GLY A 287 -54.16 -11.72 10.63
CA GLY A 287 -55.35 -12.20 9.90
C GLY A 287 -56.71 -12.31 10.62
N ASP A 288 -56.89 -11.70 11.80
CA ASP A 288 -58.15 -11.55 12.54
C ASP A 288 -58.81 -12.89 12.94
N THR A 289 -58.00 -13.90 13.25
CA THR A 289 -58.46 -15.26 13.59
C THR A 289 -58.76 -15.48 15.08
N GLY A 290 -58.41 -14.55 15.95
CA GLY A 290 -58.55 -14.68 17.41
C GLY A 290 -57.54 -15.62 18.08
N ARG A 291 -56.65 -16.25 17.30
CA ARG A 291 -55.65 -17.20 17.80
C ARG A 291 -54.52 -16.48 18.55
N ARG A 292 -53.97 -17.10 19.60
CA ARG A 292 -52.74 -16.63 20.24
C ARG A 292 -51.54 -16.71 19.28
N LEU A 293 -50.83 -15.61 19.13
CA LEU A 293 -49.60 -15.51 18.35
C LEU A 293 -48.41 -16.10 19.13
N THR A 294 -47.48 -16.66 18.38
CA THR A 294 -46.26 -17.27 18.91
C THR A 294 -45.03 -16.76 18.15
N SER A 295 -43.84 -17.21 18.54
CA SER A 295 -42.60 -16.88 17.83
C SER A 295 -42.55 -17.40 16.39
N SER A 296 -43.45 -18.31 15.97
CA SER A 296 -43.59 -18.67 14.56
C SER A 296 -44.27 -17.58 13.73
N ASP A 297 -45.10 -16.76 14.38
CA ASP A 297 -45.91 -15.72 13.74
C ASP A 297 -45.19 -14.37 13.77
N ILE A 298 -44.52 -14.07 14.88
CA ILE A 298 -43.71 -12.87 15.11
C ILE A 298 -42.32 -13.35 15.56
N PRO A 299 -41.32 -13.41 14.65
CA PRO A 299 -40.02 -14.02 14.93
C PRO A 299 -39.26 -13.44 16.13
N ASP A 300 -39.46 -12.16 16.45
CA ASP A 300 -38.84 -11.45 17.57
C ASP A 300 -39.76 -11.34 18.81
N LEU A 301 -40.83 -12.14 18.87
CA LEU A 301 -41.73 -12.18 20.03
C LEU A 301 -40.99 -12.74 21.26
N SER A 302 -40.64 -11.84 22.16
CA SER A 302 -39.98 -12.17 23.41
C SER A 302 -40.80 -13.16 24.26
N PRO A 303 -40.16 -14.12 24.95
CA PRO A 303 -40.86 -15.01 25.90
C PRO A 303 -41.42 -14.27 27.12
N TYR A 304 -40.91 -13.06 27.41
CA TYR A 304 -41.41 -12.19 28.46
C TYR A 304 -42.65 -11.40 28.02
N ASN A 305 -42.97 -11.44 26.73
CA ASN A 305 -44.10 -10.70 26.20
C ASN A 305 -45.42 -11.25 26.74
N GLU A 306 -46.41 -10.38 26.90
CA GLU A 306 -47.75 -10.85 27.25
C GLU A 306 -48.38 -11.66 26.11
N ALA A 307 -49.48 -12.33 26.40
CA ALA A 307 -50.22 -13.04 25.37
C ALA A 307 -50.78 -12.04 24.35
N VAL A 308 -50.30 -12.15 23.11
CA VAL A 308 -50.79 -11.39 21.96
C VAL A 308 -51.64 -12.30 21.11
N TYR A 309 -52.74 -11.77 20.60
CA TYR A 309 -53.70 -12.50 19.81
C TYR A 309 -53.87 -11.86 18.43
N ASP A 310 -54.20 -12.70 17.46
CA ASP A 310 -54.49 -12.34 16.09
C ASP A 310 -55.89 -11.71 15.97
N TYR A 311 -56.10 -10.57 16.63
CA TYR A 311 -57.28 -9.73 16.45
C TYR A 311 -56.98 -8.29 16.84
N GLY A 312 -57.70 -7.36 16.21
CA GLY A 312 -57.53 -5.93 16.44
C GLY A 312 -56.14 -5.41 16.04
N THR A 313 -55.79 -4.22 16.53
CA THR A 313 -54.45 -3.64 16.27
C THR A 313 -53.44 -4.23 17.26
N ILE A 314 -52.31 -4.71 16.76
CA ILE A 314 -51.18 -5.09 17.60
C ILE A 314 -50.17 -3.95 17.57
N TYR A 315 -49.92 -3.37 18.73
CA TYR A 315 -48.89 -2.37 18.92
C TYR A 315 -47.57 -3.02 19.29
N CYS A 316 -46.48 -2.42 18.86
CA CYS A 316 -45.16 -2.81 19.34
C CYS A 316 -44.21 -1.64 19.53
N ARG A 317 -43.20 -1.89 20.36
CA ARG A 317 -42.21 -0.90 20.77
C ARG A 317 -40.87 -1.54 21.07
N GLN A 318 -39.79 -0.92 20.59
CA GLN A 318 -38.44 -1.39 20.83
C GLN A 318 -37.93 -0.87 22.17
N ILE A 319 -37.43 -1.80 22.98
CA ILE A 319 -36.76 -1.51 24.25
C ILE A 319 -35.28 -1.82 24.05
N MET A 320 -34.43 -0.82 24.23
CA MET A 320 -33.00 -0.89 23.98
C MET A 320 -32.23 -0.96 25.29
N GLN A 321 -31.30 -1.90 25.40
CA GLN A 321 -30.33 -1.91 26.48
C GLN A 321 -29.11 -1.10 26.09
N PHE A 322 -28.79 -0.06 26.85
CA PHE A 322 -27.58 0.72 26.68
C PHE A 322 -26.50 0.27 27.66
N ALA A 323 -25.27 0.09 27.14
CA ALA A 323 -24.07 -0.04 27.95
C ALA A 323 -22.89 0.69 27.28
N GLY A 324 -22.18 1.52 28.05
CA GLY A 324 -21.04 2.28 27.53
C GLY A 324 -21.40 3.16 26.32
N GLY A 325 -22.61 3.74 26.34
CA GLY A 325 -23.13 4.61 25.29
C GLY A 325 -23.57 3.94 24.00
N GLY A 326 -23.47 2.62 23.86
CA GLY A 326 -23.98 1.87 22.71
C GLY A 326 -25.17 1.00 23.09
N VAL A 327 -25.98 0.63 22.11
CA VAL A 327 -27.01 -0.40 22.27
C VAL A 327 -26.33 -1.77 22.28
N VAL A 328 -26.53 -2.55 23.33
CA VAL A 328 -25.95 -3.91 23.48
C VAL A 328 -26.99 -5.01 23.35
N ASP A 329 -28.27 -4.69 23.52
CA ASP A 329 -29.39 -5.59 23.32
C ASP A 329 -30.64 -4.80 22.90
N THR A 330 -31.57 -5.45 22.21
CA THR A 330 -32.85 -4.86 21.80
C THR A 330 -33.93 -5.91 21.83
N VAL A 331 -35.03 -5.60 22.51
CA VAL A 331 -36.20 -6.47 22.62
C VAL A 331 -37.42 -5.69 22.17
N THR A 332 -38.25 -6.29 21.32
CA THR A 332 -39.53 -5.71 20.91
C THR A 332 -40.63 -6.21 21.83
N ALA A 333 -41.36 -5.30 22.47
CA ALA A 333 -42.57 -5.60 23.22
C ALA A 333 -43.80 -5.46 22.32
N TYR A 334 -44.71 -6.43 22.38
CA TYR A 334 -45.93 -6.50 21.56
C TYR A 334 -47.18 -6.59 22.46
N TRP A 335 -48.27 -5.91 22.09
CA TRP A 335 -49.54 -6.01 22.81
C TRP A 335 -50.75 -5.73 21.90
N ASN A 336 -51.90 -6.32 22.22
CA ASN A 336 -53.17 -5.93 21.60
C ASN A 336 -53.62 -4.55 22.11
N GLY A 337 -54.13 -3.75 21.19
CA GLY A 337 -54.56 -2.37 21.39
C GLY A 337 -55.94 -2.14 21.98
#